data_AF-A0A7Y3APL9-F1
#
_entry.id   AF-A0A7Y3APL9-F1
#
_cell.length_a   1.000
_cell.length_b   1.000
_cell.length_c   1.000
_cell.angle_alpha   90.00
_cell.angle_beta   90.00
_cell.angle_gamma   90.00
#
_symmetry.space_group_name_H-M   'P 1'
#
loop_
_entity.id
_entity.type
_entity.pdbx_description
1 polymer ?
#
loop_
_entity_poly.entity_id
_entity_poly.type
_entity_poly.pdbx_seq_one_letter_code
_entity_poly.pdbx_strand_id
1 'polypeptide(L)'
;QAAGAIVGGAYFGDKLSPFSDTTNLAPIAAGSNLFDHIRHMLWTTTPAWLIGLLVYFLMGWTSGEDQAATMERAENIQQVLVDGFEFSWLLLIPLCITLYFAMRKKPVIPGMLFSAAVAVLLAIFVQHMDMATAVKSMVTGFEAATGDVIVDKLLTRGGMVSMMHVTLIAFCAFAFGGIVQKAGMLDVLLEHLLKVANTVGRIVASTVASSMAVALMTGSSFLSILIPGELFAPAYRKFNLAAKNLSRTTEDSGTVIVPLVPWSIAGVFMAGTLGVDTLAYAPWAIMCYTGFIFALLYGFTGIAMAPRVNEDETVPGS
;
A
#
# COMPACT_ATOMS: atom_id res chain seq x y z
N GLN A 1 -6.41 -8.74 -13.79
CA GLN A 1 -6.24 -9.91 -12.90
C GLN A 1 -4.87 -9.89 -12.24
N ALA A 2 -3.79 -10.20 -12.96
CA ALA A 2 -2.42 -10.16 -12.42
C ALA A 2 -2.08 -8.82 -11.74
N ALA A 3 -2.41 -7.69 -12.37
CA ALA A 3 -2.25 -6.36 -11.78
C ALA A 3 -2.94 -6.23 -10.40
N GLY A 4 -4.18 -6.73 -10.26
CA GLY A 4 -4.90 -6.68 -8.98
C GLY A 4 -4.30 -7.61 -7.93
N ALA A 5 -3.80 -8.79 -8.33
CA ALA A 5 -3.07 -9.67 -7.43
C ALA A 5 -1.76 -9.04 -6.93
N ILE A 6 -1.02 -8.34 -7.80
CA ILE A 6 0.18 -7.59 -7.43
C ILE A 6 -0.17 -6.47 -6.44
N VAL A 7 -1.20 -5.66 -6.73
CA VAL A 7 -1.66 -4.60 -5.82
C VAL A 7 -2.10 -5.18 -4.48
N GLY A 8 -2.91 -6.25 -4.47
CA GLY A 8 -3.36 -6.90 -3.25
C GLY A 8 -2.22 -7.49 -2.42
N GLY A 9 -1.22 -8.10 -3.07
CA GLY A 9 -0.01 -8.62 -2.42
C GLY A 9 0.88 -7.51 -1.85
N ALA A 10 1.03 -6.39 -2.56
CA ALA A 10 1.77 -5.23 -2.07
C ALA A 10 1.14 -4.66 -0.79
N TYR A 11 -0.19 -4.49 -0.76
CA TYR A 11 -0.90 -3.98 0.42
C TYR A 11 -0.99 -5.00 1.57
N PHE A 12 -0.92 -6.30 1.28
CA PHE A 12 -0.70 -7.30 2.32
C PHE A 12 0.65 -7.10 3.03
N GLY A 13 1.72 -6.89 2.25
CA GLY A 13 3.05 -6.61 2.79
C GLY A 13 3.12 -5.28 3.55
N ASP A 14 2.48 -4.24 3.02
CA ASP A 14 2.37 -2.91 3.64
C ASP A 14 1.85 -3.02 5.07
N LYS A 15 0.67 -3.63 5.25
CA LYS A 15 -0.05 -3.76 6.53
C LYS A 15 0.65 -4.55 7.64
N LEU A 16 1.58 -5.42 7.27
CA LEU A 16 2.31 -6.26 8.22
C LEU A 16 3.72 -5.74 8.45
N SER A 17 4.10 -4.64 7.79
CA SER A 17 5.43 -4.07 7.87
C SER A 17 5.49 -3.02 8.98
N PRO A 18 6.36 -3.19 10.00
CA PRO A 18 6.64 -2.13 10.97
C PRO A 18 7.37 -0.91 10.35
N PHE A 19 7.75 -1.01 9.07
CA PHE A 19 8.35 0.06 8.29
C PHE A 19 7.36 0.84 7.46
N SER A 20 6.11 0.37 7.33
CA SER A 20 5.11 1.13 6.61
C SER A 20 4.68 2.37 7.40
N ASP A 21 4.61 3.50 6.71
CA ASP A 21 4.17 4.76 7.30
C ASP A 21 2.71 4.68 7.76
N THR A 22 1.84 3.99 7.01
CA THR A 22 0.41 3.83 7.35
C THR A 22 0.25 2.92 8.56
N THR A 23 0.97 1.80 8.60
CA THR A 23 1.01 0.88 9.75
C THR A 23 1.57 1.53 11.01
N ASN A 24 2.39 2.57 10.88
CA ASN A 24 2.86 3.37 12.02
C ASN A 24 1.85 4.48 12.39
N LEU A 25 1.24 5.12 11.39
CA LEU A 25 0.31 6.23 11.59
C LEU A 25 -1.01 5.79 12.23
N ALA A 26 -1.56 4.64 11.84
CA ALA A 26 -2.82 4.14 12.39
C ALA A 26 -2.80 3.94 13.91
N PRO A 27 -1.79 3.28 14.51
CA PRO A 27 -1.68 3.20 15.96
C PRO A 27 -1.41 4.56 16.61
N ILE A 28 -0.64 5.45 15.98
CA ILE A 28 -0.43 6.82 16.49
C ILE A 28 -1.76 7.59 16.57
N ALA A 29 -2.57 7.56 15.52
CA ALA A 29 -3.85 8.26 15.45
C ALA A 29 -4.88 7.70 16.44
N ALA A 30 -4.89 6.39 16.65
CA ALA A 30 -5.79 5.73 17.59
C ALA A 30 -5.31 5.79 19.06
N GLY A 31 -4.00 6.00 19.27
CA GLY A 31 -3.34 5.90 20.58
C GLY A 31 -3.10 4.45 21.04
N SER A 32 -2.71 3.55 20.13
CA SER A 32 -2.34 2.17 20.43
C SER A 32 -0.85 1.88 20.22
N ASN A 33 -0.37 0.79 20.79
CA ASN A 33 0.98 0.29 20.54
C ASN A 33 1.11 -0.33 19.14
N LEU A 34 2.20 -0.02 18.43
CA LEU A 34 2.48 -0.52 17.08
C LEU A 34 2.46 -2.07 17.00
N PHE A 35 3.07 -2.77 17.95
CA PHE A 35 3.16 -4.23 17.87
C PHE A 35 1.84 -4.90 18.25
N ASP A 36 1.07 -4.32 19.16
CA ASP A 36 -0.28 -4.79 19.47
C ASP A 36 -1.20 -4.57 18.26
N HIS A 37 -1.05 -3.44 17.56
CA HIS A 37 -1.70 -3.17 16.29
C HIS A 37 -1.35 -4.22 15.22
N ILE A 38 -0.07 -4.46 14.93
CA ILE A 38 0.35 -5.44 13.91
C ILE A 38 -0.18 -6.85 14.22
N ARG A 39 -0.11 -7.29 15.48
CA ARG A 39 -0.69 -8.58 15.89
C ARG A 39 -2.20 -8.60 15.71
N HIS A 40 -2.87 -7.52 16.04
CA HIS A 40 -4.32 -7.43 15.95
C HIS A 40 -4.81 -7.34 14.50
N MET A 41 -4.01 -6.78 13.60
CA MET A 41 -4.23 -6.72 12.17
C MET A 41 -4.29 -8.09 11.50
N LEU A 42 -3.63 -9.11 12.06
CA LEU A 42 -3.69 -10.48 11.54
C LEU A 42 -5.13 -11.03 11.50
N TRP A 43 -6.00 -10.58 12.41
CA TRP A 43 -7.41 -10.99 12.42
C TRP A 43 -8.14 -10.64 11.13
N THR A 44 -7.87 -9.49 10.52
CA THR A 44 -8.53 -9.07 9.28
C THR A 44 -7.67 -9.35 8.05
N THR A 45 -6.35 -9.21 8.18
CA THR A 45 -5.39 -9.32 7.08
C THR A 45 -5.14 -10.76 6.64
N THR A 46 -5.00 -11.70 7.57
CA THR A 46 -4.78 -13.12 7.23
C THR A 46 -5.98 -13.73 6.50
N PRO A 47 -7.24 -13.59 6.96
CA PRO A 47 -8.36 -14.17 6.22
C PRO A 47 -8.61 -13.45 4.88
N ALA A 48 -8.39 -12.13 4.80
CA ALA A 48 -8.42 -11.39 3.54
C ALA A 48 -7.41 -11.94 2.52
N TRP A 49 -6.18 -12.21 2.96
CA TRP A 49 -5.13 -12.81 2.14
C TRP A 49 -5.47 -14.23 1.70
N LEU A 50 -6.00 -15.07 2.60
CA LEU A 50 -6.44 -16.43 2.25
C LEU A 50 -7.56 -16.44 1.21
N ILE A 51 -8.52 -15.51 1.29
CA ILE A 51 -9.56 -15.36 0.28
C ILE A 51 -8.95 -14.93 -1.06
N GLY A 52 -8.03 -13.96 -1.05
CA GLY A 52 -7.32 -13.54 -2.25
C GLY A 52 -6.58 -14.70 -2.91
N LEU A 53 -5.81 -15.46 -2.13
CA LEU A 53 -5.11 -16.66 -2.61
C LEU A 53 -6.06 -17.69 -3.21
N LEU A 54 -7.17 -17.99 -2.54
CA LEU A 54 -8.16 -18.93 -3.05
C LEU A 54 -8.73 -18.47 -4.39
N VAL A 55 -9.10 -17.19 -4.50
CA VAL A 55 -9.61 -16.61 -5.75
C VAL A 55 -8.57 -16.74 -6.87
N TYR A 56 -7.32 -16.33 -6.63
CA TYR A 56 -6.27 -16.40 -7.64
C TYR A 56 -5.89 -17.85 -8.00
N PHE A 57 -5.91 -18.75 -7.03
CA PHE A 57 -5.68 -20.18 -7.26
C PHE A 57 -6.76 -20.80 -8.16
N LEU A 58 -8.04 -20.56 -7.85
CA LEU A 58 -9.15 -21.06 -8.67
C LEU A 58 -9.11 -20.48 -10.09
N MET A 59 -8.78 -19.20 -10.22
CA MET A 59 -8.61 -18.58 -11.54
C MET A 59 -7.47 -19.20 -12.33
N GLY A 60 -6.30 -19.37 -11.70
CA GLY A 60 -5.14 -20.02 -12.33
C GLY A 60 -5.43 -21.46 -12.73
N TRP A 61 -6.19 -22.18 -11.92
CA TRP A 61 -6.62 -23.56 -12.23
C TRP A 61 -7.54 -23.63 -13.45
N THR A 62 -8.44 -22.66 -13.60
CA THR A 62 -9.37 -22.59 -14.75
C THR A 62 -8.73 -22.00 -16.01
N SER A 63 -7.53 -21.44 -15.89
CA SER A 63 -6.79 -20.86 -17.01
C SER A 63 -6.20 -22.02 -17.82
N GLY A 64 -6.85 -22.39 -18.93
CA GLY A 64 -6.37 -23.43 -19.86
C GLY A 64 -5.14 -23.01 -20.68
N GLU A 65 -4.19 -22.28 -20.08
CA GLU A 65 -2.93 -21.94 -20.73
C GLU A 65 -2.08 -23.20 -20.92
N ASP A 66 -1.48 -23.31 -22.10
CA ASP A 66 -0.55 -24.39 -22.43
C ASP A 66 0.70 -24.28 -21.55
N GLN A 67 0.82 -25.18 -20.57
CA GLN A 67 1.93 -25.20 -19.61
C GLN A 67 3.29 -25.30 -20.30
N ALA A 68 3.37 -25.97 -21.45
CA ALA A 68 4.62 -26.08 -22.20
C ALA A 68 5.04 -24.72 -22.77
N ALA A 69 4.09 -23.98 -23.37
CA ALA A 69 4.34 -22.64 -23.90
C ALA A 69 4.70 -21.63 -22.80
N THR A 70 4.17 -21.78 -21.59
CA THR A 70 4.53 -20.92 -20.44
C THR A 70 5.96 -21.19 -19.95
N MET A 71 6.37 -22.47 -19.90
CA MET A 71 7.73 -22.83 -19.49
C MET A 71 8.76 -22.33 -20.52
N GLU A 72 8.48 -22.52 -21.81
CA GLU A 72 9.35 -22.05 -22.90
C GLU A 72 9.53 -20.52 -22.88
N ARG A 73 8.44 -19.77 -22.60
CA ARG A 73 8.53 -18.31 -22.42
C ARG A 73 9.40 -17.92 -21.23
N ALA A 74 9.30 -18.63 -20.12
CA ALA A 74 10.11 -18.36 -18.93
C ALA A 74 11.60 -18.61 -19.20
N GLU A 75 11.94 -19.70 -19.88
CA GLU A 75 13.30 -20.02 -20.30
C GLU A 75 13.86 -18.97 -21.26
N ASN A 76 13.07 -18.54 -22.25
CA ASN A 76 13.48 -17.47 -23.18
C ASN A 76 13.77 -16.15 -22.43
N ILE A 77 12.86 -15.71 -21.54
CA ILE A 77 13.07 -14.50 -20.73
C ILE A 77 14.35 -14.63 -19.90
N GLN A 78 14.59 -15.79 -19.27
CA GLN A 78 15.78 -16.02 -18.48
C GLN A 78 17.05 -15.94 -19.34
N GLN A 79 17.04 -16.56 -20.52
CA GLN A 79 18.19 -16.57 -21.41
C GLN A 79 18.54 -15.16 -21.90
N VAL A 80 17.56 -14.39 -22.36
CA VAL A 80 17.75 -13.00 -22.79
C VAL A 80 18.31 -12.13 -21.65
N LEU A 81 17.89 -12.36 -20.40
CA LEU A 81 18.42 -11.64 -19.25
C LEU A 81 19.89 -12.01 -18.95
N VAL A 82 20.23 -13.29 -19.00
CA VAL A 82 21.62 -13.77 -18.77
C VAL A 82 22.56 -13.28 -19.86
N ASP A 83 22.09 -13.22 -21.10
CA ASP A 83 22.89 -12.73 -22.23
C ASP A 83 23.03 -11.19 -22.23
N GLY A 84 22.04 -10.47 -21.69
CA GLY A 84 21.99 -9.02 -21.69
C GLY A 84 22.59 -8.32 -20.46
N PHE A 85 22.77 -9.01 -19.33
CA PHE A 85 23.17 -8.39 -18.06
C PHE A 85 24.20 -9.22 -17.27
N GLU A 86 25.10 -8.51 -16.60
CA GLU A 86 26.09 -9.10 -15.70
C GLU A 86 25.47 -9.33 -14.32
N PHE A 87 25.21 -10.58 -13.92
CA PHE A 87 24.63 -10.88 -12.61
C PHE A 87 25.69 -10.92 -11.51
N SER A 88 25.55 -10.04 -10.51
CA SER A 88 26.46 -9.98 -9.37
C SER A 88 25.71 -9.67 -8.08
N TRP A 89 26.17 -10.26 -6.97
CA TRP A 89 25.69 -9.95 -5.62
C TRP A 89 25.84 -8.46 -5.27
N LEU A 90 26.77 -7.75 -5.92
CA LEU A 90 26.94 -6.29 -5.77
C LEU A 90 25.69 -5.51 -6.18
N LEU A 91 24.88 -6.02 -7.11
CA LEU A 91 23.66 -5.37 -7.57
C LEU A 91 22.55 -5.33 -6.50
N LEU A 92 22.71 -6.08 -5.40
CA LEU A 92 21.81 -6.01 -4.25
C LEU A 92 22.15 -4.87 -3.29
N ILE A 93 23.31 -4.21 -3.43
CA ILE A 93 23.74 -3.13 -2.54
C ILE A 93 22.71 -1.99 -2.45
N PRO A 94 22.13 -1.47 -3.54
CA PRO A 94 21.08 -0.44 -3.47
C PRO A 94 19.89 -0.88 -2.60
N LEU A 95 19.41 -2.13 -2.77
CA LEU A 95 18.35 -2.70 -1.95
C LEU A 95 18.77 -2.80 -0.47
N CYS A 96 20.00 -3.24 -0.19
CA CYS A 96 20.50 -3.32 1.18
C CYS A 96 20.59 -1.92 1.83
N ILE A 97 20.94 -0.88 1.06
CA ILE A 97 21.00 0.51 1.54
C ILE A 97 19.59 0.99 1.93
N THR A 98 18.59 0.81 1.07
CA THR A 98 17.21 1.25 1.37
C THR A 98 16.66 0.52 2.59
N LEU A 99 16.84 -0.80 2.67
CA LEU A 99 16.43 -1.60 3.81
C LEU A 99 17.16 -1.18 5.09
N TYR A 100 18.47 -0.91 5.03
CA TYR A 100 19.24 -0.46 6.19
C TYR A 100 18.74 0.89 6.74
N PHE A 101 18.46 1.86 5.87
CA PHE A 101 17.92 3.16 6.30
C PHE A 101 16.52 3.02 6.90
N ALA A 102 15.65 2.21 6.29
CA ALA A 102 14.33 1.89 6.82
C ALA A 102 14.43 1.22 8.21
N MET A 103 15.30 0.21 8.35
CA MET A 103 15.52 -0.51 9.62
C MET A 103 16.04 0.38 10.75
N ARG A 104 16.87 1.39 10.41
CA ARG A 104 17.44 2.32 11.40
C ARG A 104 16.56 3.53 11.67
N LYS A 105 15.33 3.58 11.13
CA LYS A 105 14.40 4.72 11.26
C LYS A 105 15.05 6.06 10.88
N LYS A 106 15.99 6.04 9.93
CA LYS A 106 16.63 7.24 9.39
C LYS A 106 15.74 7.85 8.30
N PRO A 107 15.90 9.14 7.97
CA PRO A 107 15.15 9.76 6.87
C PRO A 107 15.28 8.93 5.59
N VAL A 108 14.14 8.44 5.09
CA VAL A 108 14.07 7.50 3.95
C VAL A 108 14.52 8.19 2.66
N ILE A 109 14.15 9.46 2.47
CA ILE A 109 14.48 10.22 1.25
C ILE A 109 16.00 10.28 1.00
N PRO A 110 16.87 10.71 1.96
CA PRO A 110 18.31 10.60 1.80
C PRO A 110 18.82 9.18 1.52
N GLY A 111 18.22 8.16 2.16
CA GLY A 111 18.58 6.76 1.93
C GLY A 111 18.28 6.31 0.50
N MET A 112 17.14 6.71 -0.06
CA MET A 112 16.75 6.43 -1.45
C MET A 112 17.66 7.16 -2.44
N LEU A 113 17.99 8.44 -2.20
CA LEU A 113 18.91 9.19 -3.05
C LEU A 113 20.32 8.58 -3.06
N PHE A 114 20.82 8.18 -1.89
CA PHE A 114 22.11 7.50 -1.78
C PHE A 114 22.08 6.14 -2.47
N SER A 115 21.03 5.35 -2.29
CA SER A 115 20.81 4.08 -3.00
C SER A 115 20.79 4.28 -4.52
N ALA A 116 20.11 5.31 -5.03
CA ALA A 116 20.06 5.61 -6.45
C ALA A 116 21.43 6.00 -7.01
N ALA A 117 22.20 6.82 -6.27
CA ALA A 117 23.57 7.17 -6.65
C ALA A 117 24.47 5.92 -6.74
N VAL A 118 24.37 5.01 -5.77
CA VAL A 118 25.11 3.74 -5.80
C VAL A 118 24.65 2.85 -6.96
N ALA A 119 23.35 2.81 -7.27
CA ALA A 119 22.83 2.08 -8.42
C ALA A 119 23.41 2.59 -9.75
N VAL A 120 23.57 3.90 -9.92
CA VAL A 120 24.24 4.50 -11.10
C VAL A 120 25.70 4.08 -11.18
N LEU A 121 26.43 4.08 -10.06
CA LEU A 121 27.82 3.62 -10.04
C LEU A 121 27.91 2.14 -10.44
N LEU A 122 27.01 1.30 -9.95
CA LEU A 122 26.96 -0.12 -10.33
C LEU A 122 26.58 -0.30 -11.81
N ALA A 123 25.67 0.51 -12.34
CA ALA A 123 25.35 0.50 -13.76
C ALA A 123 26.60 0.81 -14.63
N ILE A 124 27.45 1.75 -14.20
CA ILE A 124 28.67 2.11 -14.93
C ILE A 124 29.77 1.04 -14.77
N PHE A 125 30.04 0.62 -13.53
CA PHE A 125 31.21 -0.23 -13.24
C PHE A 125 30.96 -1.73 -13.36
N VAL A 126 29.73 -2.19 -13.11
CA VAL A 126 29.37 -3.62 -13.15
C VAL A 126 28.62 -3.95 -14.44
N GLN A 127 27.68 -3.11 -14.88
CA GLN A 127 26.93 -3.32 -16.13
C GLN A 127 27.59 -2.68 -17.36
N HIS A 128 28.73 -2.00 -17.18
CA HIS A 128 29.47 -1.34 -18.25
C HIS A 128 28.65 -0.35 -19.08
N MET A 129 27.61 0.25 -18.48
CA MET A 129 26.79 1.26 -19.14
C MET A 129 27.55 2.59 -19.27
N ASP A 130 27.37 3.27 -20.40
CA ASP A 130 27.88 4.63 -20.58
C ASP A 130 27.35 5.58 -19.49
N MET A 131 28.21 6.47 -19.00
CA MET A 131 27.88 7.38 -17.90
C MET A 131 26.72 8.32 -18.24
N ALA A 132 26.67 8.83 -19.47
CA ALA A 132 25.60 9.73 -19.87
C ALA A 132 24.27 8.98 -19.91
N THR A 133 24.27 7.74 -20.42
CA THR A 133 23.09 6.87 -20.39
C THR A 133 22.66 6.53 -18.97
N ALA A 134 23.57 6.11 -18.09
CA ALA A 134 23.26 5.74 -16.71
C ALA A 134 22.63 6.90 -15.92
N VAL A 135 23.17 8.12 -16.07
CA VAL A 135 22.62 9.31 -15.42
C VAL A 135 21.28 9.72 -16.04
N LYS A 136 21.17 9.67 -17.38
CA LYS A 136 19.94 9.99 -18.10
C LYS A 136 18.80 9.03 -17.73
N SER A 137 19.11 7.75 -17.50
CA SER A 137 18.12 6.75 -17.10
C SER A 137 17.44 7.05 -15.76
N MET A 138 18.08 7.78 -14.85
CA MET A 138 17.38 8.27 -13.63
C MET A 138 16.27 9.27 -13.97
N VAL A 139 16.49 10.10 -15.00
CA VAL A 139 15.59 11.18 -15.38
C VAL A 139 14.47 10.66 -16.27
N THR A 140 14.84 10.05 -17.40
CA THR A 140 13.87 9.64 -18.43
C THR A 140 13.41 8.20 -18.28
N GLY A 141 14.20 7.35 -17.63
CA GLY A 141 13.98 5.91 -17.57
C GLY A 141 15.03 5.14 -18.35
N PHE A 142 15.15 3.85 -18.04
CA PHE A 142 15.96 2.90 -18.80
C PHE A 142 15.11 2.32 -19.92
N GLU A 143 15.65 2.28 -21.14
CA GLU A 143 15.05 1.63 -22.30
C GLU A 143 15.90 0.43 -22.68
N ALA A 144 15.30 -0.75 -22.63
CA ALA A 144 15.96 -2.00 -23.00
C ALA A 144 15.79 -2.27 -24.50
N ALA A 145 16.85 -2.79 -25.12
CA ALA A 145 16.89 -3.19 -26.52
C ALA A 145 17.53 -4.58 -26.64
N THR A 146 16.86 -5.56 -26.05
CA THR A 146 17.28 -6.97 -26.00
C THR A 146 16.84 -7.75 -27.25
N GLY A 147 15.91 -7.20 -28.03
CA GLY A 147 15.36 -7.86 -29.23
C GLY A 147 14.15 -8.76 -28.94
N ASP A 148 13.83 -9.00 -27.67
CA ASP A 148 12.60 -9.64 -27.23
C ASP A 148 11.61 -8.60 -26.71
N VAL A 149 10.44 -8.50 -27.34
CA VAL A 149 9.41 -7.49 -27.04
C VAL A 149 8.89 -7.59 -25.59
N ILE A 150 8.84 -8.81 -25.02
CA ILE A 150 8.37 -9.03 -23.66
C ILE A 150 9.44 -8.55 -22.68
N VAL A 151 10.69 -8.94 -22.88
CA VAL A 151 11.81 -8.53 -22.03
C VAL A 151 12.03 -7.03 -22.11
N ASP A 152 11.96 -6.44 -23.30
CA ASP A 152 12.08 -5.00 -23.49
C ASP A 152 10.99 -4.24 -22.75
N LYS A 153 9.75 -4.72 -22.75
CA LYS A 153 8.66 -4.12 -21.97
C LYS A 153 8.82 -4.32 -20.46
N LEU A 154 9.44 -5.40 -20.02
CA LEU A 154 9.70 -5.68 -18.60
C LEU A 154 10.79 -4.78 -18.04
N LEU A 155 11.89 -4.62 -18.78
CA LEU A 155 13.07 -3.86 -18.36
C LEU A 155 12.94 -2.37 -18.64
N THR A 156 12.20 -1.99 -19.68
CA THR A 156 11.93 -0.59 -19.96
C THR A 156 11.02 -0.03 -18.87
N ARG A 157 11.57 0.92 -18.10
CA ARG A 157 10.93 1.53 -16.94
C ARG A 157 11.17 3.03 -16.93
N GLY A 158 10.17 3.76 -16.43
CA GLY A 158 10.22 5.21 -16.38
C GLY A 158 11.14 5.75 -15.30
N GLY A 159 11.68 6.94 -15.52
CA GLY A 159 12.44 7.71 -14.54
C GLY A 159 11.59 8.79 -13.86
N MET A 160 12.23 9.82 -13.31
CA MET A 160 11.57 10.97 -12.68
C MET A 160 10.51 11.63 -13.58
N VAL A 161 10.73 11.70 -14.89
CA VAL A 161 9.77 12.28 -15.86
C VAL A 161 8.46 11.50 -15.86
N SER A 162 8.51 10.16 -15.81
CA SER A 162 7.30 9.32 -15.78
C SER A 162 6.48 9.52 -14.50
N MET A 163 7.12 9.93 -13.41
CA MET A 163 6.47 10.22 -12.12
C MET A 163 5.94 11.65 -12.01
N MET A 164 6.25 12.53 -12.97
CA MET A 164 5.82 13.93 -12.93
C MET A 164 4.29 14.06 -12.95
N HIS A 165 3.63 13.27 -13.78
CA HIS A 165 2.16 13.24 -13.86
C HIS A 165 1.53 12.73 -12.54
N VAL A 166 2.08 11.66 -11.98
CA VAL A 166 1.68 11.11 -10.67
C VAL A 166 1.81 12.19 -9.59
N THR A 167 2.95 12.89 -9.59
CA THR A 167 3.26 13.96 -8.63
C THR A 167 2.31 15.14 -8.78
N LEU A 168 1.97 15.55 -10.00
CA LEU A 168 1.02 16.63 -10.26
C LEU A 168 -0.39 16.29 -9.75
N ILE A 169 -0.88 15.07 -10.05
CA ILE A 169 -2.18 14.62 -9.52
C ILE A 169 -2.14 14.58 -8.00
N ALA A 170 -1.04 14.11 -7.40
CA ALA A 170 -0.85 14.12 -5.96
C ALA A 170 -0.96 15.54 -5.36
N PHE A 171 -0.29 16.53 -5.97
CA PHE A 171 -0.38 17.93 -5.53
C PHE A 171 -1.81 18.47 -5.63
N CYS A 172 -2.51 18.21 -6.73
CA CYS A 172 -3.91 18.61 -6.88
C CYS A 172 -4.83 17.93 -5.87
N ALA A 173 -4.65 16.64 -5.62
CA ALA A 173 -5.42 15.87 -4.64
C ALA A 173 -5.22 16.39 -3.22
N PHE A 174 -3.96 16.68 -2.82
CA PHE A 174 -3.68 17.29 -1.52
C PHE A 174 -4.24 18.70 -1.39
N ALA A 175 -4.15 19.53 -2.43
CA ALA A 175 -4.75 20.86 -2.43
C ALA A 175 -6.28 20.78 -2.26
N PHE A 176 -6.94 19.87 -3.00
CA PHE A 176 -8.37 19.62 -2.86
C PHE A 176 -8.72 19.11 -1.46
N GLY A 177 -7.99 18.12 -0.95
CA GLY A 177 -8.19 17.58 0.40
C GLY A 177 -8.05 18.66 1.49
N GLY A 178 -7.06 19.55 1.35
CA GLY A 178 -6.87 20.69 2.26
C GLY A 178 -8.02 21.71 2.20
N ILE A 179 -8.56 22.00 1.01
CA ILE A 179 -9.74 22.86 0.84
C ILE A 179 -10.96 22.22 1.51
N VAL A 180 -11.21 20.94 1.25
CA VAL A 180 -12.33 20.18 1.83
C VAL A 180 -12.25 20.15 3.36
N GLN A 181 -11.04 19.95 3.90
CA GLN A 181 -10.79 20.00 5.34
C GLN A 181 -11.03 21.41 5.90
N LYS A 182 -10.48 22.46 5.27
CA LYS A 182 -10.61 23.83 5.78
C LYS A 182 -12.03 24.39 5.64
N ALA A 183 -12.80 23.92 4.66
CA ALA A 183 -14.21 24.24 4.47
C ALA A 183 -15.13 23.59 5.52
N GLY A 184 -14.61 22.72 6.41
CA GLY A 184 -15.39 22.03 7.44
C GLY A 184 -16.28 20.90 6.91
N MET A 185 -16.10 20.51 5.64
CA MET A 185 -16.92 19.45 5.03
C MET A 185 -16.67 18.09 5.69
N LEU A 186 -15.41 17.84 6.07
CA LEU A 186 -15.07 16.63 6.82
C LEU A 186 -15.75 16.66 8.20
N ASP A 187 -15.63 17.75 8.95
CA ASP A 187 -16.21 17.86 10.30
C ASP A 187 -17.73 17.58 10.31
N VAL A 188 -18.48 18.14 9.34
CA VAL A 188 -19.93 17.90 9.21
C VAL A 188 -20.25 16.41 8.96
N LEU A 189 -19.50 15.76 8.07
CA LEU A 189 -19.69 14.34 7.75
C LEU A 189 -19.38 13.46 8.96
N LEU A 190 -18.31 13.80 9.67
CA LEU A 190 -17.81 13.11 10.85
C LEU A 190 -18.77 13.23 12.05
N GLU A 191 -19.29 14.43 12.32
CA GLU A 191 -20.31 14.65 13.36
C GLU A 191 -21.60 13.87 13.08
N HIS A 192 -22.02 13.79 11.81
CA HIS A 192 -23.21 13.04 11.44
C HIS A 192 -23.04 11.54 11.69
N LEU A 193 -21.88 10.98 11.34
CA LEU A 193 -21.57 9.56 11.55
C LEU A 193 -21.45 9.17 13.03
N LEU A 194 -20.99 10.09 13.88
CA LEU A 194 -20.94 9.88 15.34
C LEU A 194 -22.33 9.77 15.97
N LYS A 195 -23.34 10.49 15.45
CA LYS A 195 -24.71 10.47 16.00
C LYS A 195 -25.40 9.09 15.87
N VAL A 196 -24.95 8.27 14.92
CA VAL A 196 -25.54 6.95 14.63
C VAL A 196 -24.83 5.82 15.41
N ALA A 197 -23.67 6.13 16.01
CA ALA A 197 -22.72 5.18 16.57
C ALA A 197 -23.10 4.74 18.00
N ASN A 198 -24.25 4.07 18.13
CA ASN A 198 -24.84 3.69 19.42
C ASN A 198 -24.53 2.25 19.86
N THR A 199 -23.89 1.46 18.99
CA THR A 199 -23.47 0.07 19.26
C THR A 199 -22.07 -0.14 18.71
N VAL A 200 -21.34 -1.16 19.20
CA VAL A 200 -19.99 -1.51 18.74
C VAL A 200 -19.93 -1.64 17.21
N GLY A 201 -20.83 -2.41 16.61
CA GLY A 201 -20.89 -2.58 15.15
C GLY A 201 -21.15 -1.28 14.40
N ARG A 202 -21.98 -0.38 14.93
CA ARG A 202 -22.24 0.93 14.31
C ARG A 202 -21.05 1.87 14.42
N ILE A 203 -20.29 1.84 15.51
CA ILE A 203 -19.04 2.62 15.65
C ILE A 203 -18.02 2.16 14.62
N VAL A 204 -17.82 0.84 14.49
CA VAL A 204 -16.90 0.27 13.50
C VAL A 204 -17.36 0.61 12.09
N ALA A 205 -18.65 0.47 11.78
CA ALA A 205 -19.20 0.86 10.48
C ALA A 205 -19.04 2.36 10.18
N SER A 206 -19.27 3.24 11.17
CA SER A 206 -19.03 4.67 11.04
C SER A 206 -17.54 4.99 10.83
N THR A 207 -16.64 4.25 11.47
CA THR A 207 -15.18 4.41 11.28
C THR A 207 -14.78 4.00 9.86
N VAL A 208 -15.28 2.86 9.37
CA VAL A 208 -15.04 2.38 7.99
C VAL A 208 -15.56 3.38 6.97
N ALA A 209 -16.83 3.79 7.11
CA ALA A 209 -17.46 4.75 6.20
C ALA A 209 -16.72 6.09 6.18
N SER A 210 -16.30 6.57 7.35
CA SER A 210 -15.52 7.80 7.50
C SER A 210 -14.16 7.70 6.83
N SER A 211 -13.41 6.63 7.10
CA SER A 211 -12.08 6.42 6.51
C SER A 211 -12.14 6.30 4.99
N MET A 212 -13.13 5.57 4.47
CA MET A 212 -13.37 5.47 3.03
C MET A 212 -13.81 6.81 2.42
N ALA A 213 -14.69 7.57 3.08
CA ALA A 213 -15.11 8.88 2.59
C ALA A 213 -13.92 9.85 2.50
N VAL A 214 -13.10 9.92 3.55
CA VAL A 214 -11.88 10.74 3.54
C VAL A 214 -10.89 10.25 2.48
N ALA A 215 -10.70 8.94 2.33
CA ALA A 215 -9.83 8.37 1.29
C ALA A 215 -10.30 8.73 -0.12
N LEU A 216 -11.60 8.59 -0.40
CA LEU A 216 -12.19 8.93 -1.71
C LEU A 216 -12.13 10.43 -1.99
N MET A 217 -12.36 11.28 -0.99
CA MET A 217 -12.33 12.73 -1.17
C MET A 217 -10.90 13.26 -1.30
N THR A 218 -9.96 12.78 -0.50
CA THR A 218 -8.61 13.35 -0.42
C THR A 218 -7.58 12.60 -1.27
N GLY A 219 -7.86 11.35 -1.66
CA GLY A 219 -6.91 10.49 -2.35
C GLY A 219 -5.67 10.12 -1.51
N SER A 220 -5.74 10.30 -0.18
CA SER A 220 -4.61 10.16 0.75
C SER A 220 -4.88 9.12 1.83
N SER A 221 -3.98 8.14 1.95
CA SER A 221 -3.98 7.17 3.06
C SER A 221 -3.67 7.84 4.41
N PHE A 222 -2.89 8.92 4.42
CA PHE A 222 -2.52 9.61 5.66
C PHE A 222 -3.74 10.27 6.31
N LEU A 223 -4.52 11.01 5.52
CA LEU A 223 -5.69 11.73 6.03
C LEU A 223 -6.83 10.76 6.36
N SER A 224 -7.01 9.71 5.57
CA SER A 224 -8.06 8.70 5.79
C SER A 224 -7.85 7.87 7.05
N ILE A 225 -6.63 7.82 7.58
CA ILE A 225 -6.30 7.16 8.85
C ILE A 225 -6.36 8.16 10.00
N LEU A 226 -5.68 9.31 9.85
CA LEU A 226 -5.47 10.26 10.94
C LEU A 226 -6.78 10.87 11.42
N ILE A 227 -7.59 11.39 10.50
CA ILE A 227 -8.81 12.13 10.83
C ILE A 227 -9.85 11.22 11.52
N PRO A 228 -10.21 10.04 10.96
CA PRO A 228 -11.13 9.13 11.64
C PRO A 228 -10.53 8.52 12.90
N GLY A 229 -9.23 8.26 12.92
CA GLY A 229 -8.52 7.76 14.11
C GLY A 229 -8.66 8.69 15.31
N GLU A 230 -8.33 9.97 15.14
CA GLU A 230 -8.44 10.94 16.23
C GLU A 230 -9.91 11.18 16.64
N LEU A 231 -10.81 11.28 15.65
CA LEU A 231 -12.22 11.56 15.90
C LEU A 231 -12.92 10.44 16.66
N PHE A 232 -12.73 9.18 16.26
CA PHE A 232 -13.45 8.05 16.85
C PHE A 232 -12.81 7.53 18.13
N ALA A 233 -11.56 7.90 18.46
CA ALA A 233 -10.88 7.44 19.68
C ALA A 233 -11.70 7.63 20.98
N PRO A 234 -12.33 8.79 21.26
CA PRO A 234 -13.19 8.95 22.44
C PRO A 234 -14.40 8.00 22.43
N ALA A 235 -14.99 7.73 21.26
CA ALA A 235 -16.13 6.83 21.13
C ALA A 235 -15.73 5.37 21.43
N TYR A 236 -14.60 4.89 20.90
CA TYR A 236 -14.10 3.54 21.22
C TYR A 236 -13.84 3.37 22.71
N ARG A 237 -13.24 4.38 23.37
CA ARG A 237 -13.03 4.38 24.83
C ARG A 237 -14.35 4.31 25.60
N LYS A 238 -15.37 5.06 25.19
CA LYS A 238 -16.71 5.05 25.82
C LYS A 238 -17.38 3.67 25.75
N PHE A 239 -17.11 2.90 24.69
CA PHE A 239 -17.61 1.54 24.51
C PHE A 239 -16.68 0.46 25.08
N ASN A 240 -15.66 0.87 25.86
CA ASN A 240 -14.68 -0.02 26.48
C ASN A 240 -13.92 -0.91 25.47
N LEU A 241 -13.67 -0.37 24.27
CA LEU A 241 -12.89 -1.03 23.22
C LEU A 241 -11.44 -0.56 23.28
N ALA A 242 -10.50 -1.49 23.13
CA ALA A 242 -9.09 -1.18 23.03
C ALA A 242 -8.77 -0.32 21.80
N ALA A 243 -7.84 0.61 21.92
CA ALA A 243 -7.39 1.49 20.83
C ALA A 243 -6.91 0.73 19.59
N LYS A 244 -6.39 -0.50 19.76
CA LYS A 244 -5.97 -1.35 18.65
C LYS A 244 -7.12 -1.72 17.71
N ASN A 245 -8.36 -1.81 18.18
CA ASN A 245 -9.53 -2.06 17.31
C ASN A 245 -9.74 -0.90 16.34
N LEU A 246 -9.62 0.34 16.83
CA LEU A 246 -9.75 1.54 16.02
C LEU A 246 -8.61 1.63 15.02
N SER A 247 -7.35 1.46 15.47
CA SER A 247 -6.19 1.47 14.57
C SER A 247 -6.30 0.43 13.44
N ARG A 248 -6.76 -0.79 13.77
CA ARG A 248 -6.99 -1.84 12.77
C ARG A 248 -8.08 -1.41 11.78
N THR A 249 -9.17 -0.87 12.29
CA THR A 249 -10.33 -0.47 11.46
C THR A 249 -9.98 0.66 10.50
N THR A 250 -9.25 1.69 10.96
CA THR A 250 -8.80 2.80 10.10
C THR A 250 -7.79 2.34 9.06
N GLU A 251 -6.94 1.36 9.36
CA GLU A 251 -6.02 0.80 8.35
C GLU A 251 -6.72 -0.13 7.35
N ASP A 252 -7.67 -0.95 7.82
CA ASP A 252 -8.51 -1.83 7.01
C ASP A 252 -9.40 -1.09 6.02
N SER A 253 -9.67 0.19 6.24
CA SER A 253 -10.62 0.98 5.44
C SER A 253 -10.03 2.27 4.86
N GLY A 254 -8.97 2.81 5.47
CA GLY A 254 -8.32 4.06 5.07
C GLY A 254 -7.05 3.84 4.24
N THR A 255 -6.29 2.78 4.50
CA THR A 255 -5.05 2.48 3.75
C THR A 255 -5.35 1.72 2.46
N VAL A 256 -6.07 0.62 2.59
CA VAL A 256 -6.19 -0.38 1.52
C VAL A 256 -7.23 -0.01 0.46
N ILE A 257 -8.12 0.96 0.73
CA ILE A 257 -9.07 1.45 -0.28
C ILE A 257 -8.42 2.43 -1.26
N VAL A 258 -7.42 3.18 -0.81
CA VAL A 258 -6.74 4.23 -1.60
C VAL A 258 -6.21 3.71 -2.94
N PRO A 259 -5.53 2.55 -3.06
CA PRO A 259 -5.12 2.06 -4.38
C PRO A 259 -6.28 1.80 -5.34
N LEU A 260 -7.52 1.67 -4.85
CA LEU A 260 -8.70 1.48 -5.70
C LEU A 260 -9.29 2.82 -6.19
N VAL A 261 -8.76 3.95 -5.72
CA VAL A 261 -9.22 5.30 -6.06
C VAL A 261 -8.39 5.85 -7.23
N PRO A 262 -8.96 6.07 -8.44
CA PRO A 262 -8.20 6.42 -9.64
C PRO A 262 -7.42 7.73 -9.55
N TRP A 263 -7.88 8.68 -8.76
CA TRP A 263 -7.25 9.99 -8.56
C TRP A 263 -6.36 10.04 -7.30
N SER A 264 -6.18 8.93 -6.60
CA SER A 264 -5.24 8.86 -5.48
C SER A 264 -3.80 8.66 -5.95
N ILE A 265 -2.85 9.02 -5.10
CA ILE A 265 -1.42 8.83 -5.38
C ILE A 265 -1.10 7.36 -5.65
N ALA A 266 -1.60 6.47 -4.78
CA ALA A 266 -1.38 5.04 -4.94
C ALA A 266 -2.07 4.49 -6.20
N GLY A 267 -3.31 4.90 -6.46
CA GLY A 267 -4.07 4.46 -7.64
C GLY A 267 -3.37 4.83 -8.94
N VAL A 268 -2.94 6.09 -9.07
CA VAL A 268 -2.21 6.59 -10.26
C VAL A 268 -0.84 5.93 -10.38
N PHE A 269 -0.11 5.76 -9.28
CA PHE A 269 1.19 5.09 -9.28
C PHE A 269 1.09 3.62 -9.72
N MET A 270 0.14 2.87 -9.17
CA MET A 270 -0.07 1.46 -9.52
C MET A 270 -0.53 1.32 -10.97
N ALA A 271 -1.43 2.19 -11.44
CA ALA A 271 -1.88 2.16 -12.83
C ALA A 271 -0.74 2.47 -13.81
N GLY A 272 0.08 3.48 -13.51
CA GLY A 272 1.25 3.85 -14.32
C GLY A 272 2.33 2.77 -14.32
N THR A 273 2.57 2.13 -13.18
CA THR A 273 3.60 1.09 -13.05
C THR A 273 3.19 -0.22 -13.72
N LEU A 274 1.93 -0.61 -13.57
CA LEU A 274 1.40 -1.87 -14.10
C LEU A 274 0.92 -1.76 -15.55
N GLY A 275 0.72 -0.54 -16.05
CA GLY A 275 0.13 -0.28 -17.37
C GLY A 275 -1.32 -0.74 -17.47
N VAL A 276 -2.04 -0.77 -16.34
CA VAL A 276 -3.43 -1.21 -16.24
C VAL A 276 -4.21 -0.18 -15.45
N ASP A 277 -5.31 0.32 -16.02
CA ASP A 277 -6.15 1.33 -15.37
C ASP A 277 -6.65 0.87 -13.99
N THR A 278 -6.77 1.83 -13.06
CA THR A 278 -7.21 1.58 -11.68
C THR A 278 -8.52 0.80 -11.60
N LEU A 279 -9.53 1.22 -12.35
CA LEU A 279 -10.84 0.55 -12.35
C LEU A 279 -10.79 -0.83 -13.00
N ALA A 280 -9.79 -1.13 -13.84
CA ALA A 280 -9.62 -2.43 -14.45
C ALA A 280 -8.96 -3.45 -13.51
N TYR A 281 -8.00 -3.01 -12.68
CA TYR A 281 -7.40 -3.91 -11.68
C TYR A 281 -8.17 -3.94 -10.35
N ALA A 282 -8.94 -2.90 -10.01
CA ALA A 282 -9.60 -2.76 -8.70
C ALA A 282 -10.46 -3.97 -8.28
N PRO A 283 -11.29 -4.57 -9.18
CA PRO A 283 -12.08 -5.76 -8.82
C PRO A 283 -11.22 -6.98 -8.46
N TRP A 284 -9.96 -7.00 -8.91
CA TRP A 284 -9.03 -8.09 -8.69
C TRP A 284 -8.10 -7.86 -7.50
N ALA A 285 -8.10 -6.67 -6.90
CA ALA A 285 -7.34 -6.36 -5.71
C ALA A 285 -8.11 -6.82 -4.45
N ILE A 286 -8.33 -8.13 -4.34
CA ILE A 286 -9.22 -8.76 -3.35
C ILE A 286 -8.89 -8.32 -1.91
N MET A 287 -7.60 -8.27 -1.57
CA MET A 287 -7.13 -7.82 -0.25
C MET A 287 -7.69 -6.43 0.07
N CYS A 288 -7.66 -5.53 -0.92
CA CYS A 288 -7.93 -4.11 -0.74
C CYS A 288 -9.35 -3.77 -0.28
N TYR A 289 -10.31 -4.69 -0.43
CA TYR A 289 -11.67 -4.49 0.06
C TYR A 289 -12.14 -5.56 1.04
N THR A 290 -11.52 -6.74 1.07
CA THR A 290 -11.87 -7.78 2.05
C THR A 290 -11.49 -7.39 3.48
N GLY A 291 -10.44 -6.57 3.66
CA GLY A 291 -10.04 -6.04 4.97
C GLY A 291 -11.18 -5.32 5.71
N PHE A 292 -11.79 -4.30 5.11
CA PHE A 292 -12.91 -3.58 5.74
C PHE A 292 -14.17 -4.44 5.86
N ILE A 293 -14.38 -5.43 4.99
CA ILE A 293 -15.50 -6.38 5.12
C ILE A 293 -15.34 -7.19 6.41
N PHE A 294 -14.14 -7.69 6.70
CA PHE A 294 -13.87 -8.36 7.97
C PHE A 294 -13.96 -7.43 9.17
N ALA A 295 -13.48 -6.19 9.05
CA ALA A 295 -13.65 -5.19 10.12
C ALA A 295 -15.14 -4.98 10.47
N LEU A 296 -16.00 -4.82 9.45
CA LEU A 296 -17.45 -4.73 9.65
C LEU A 296 -18.03 -5.99 10.30
N LEU A 297 -17.68 -7.17 9.78
CA LEU A 297 -18.14 -8.45 10.31
C LEU A 297 -17.77 -8.61 11.79
N TYR A 298 -16.54 -8.29 12.16
CA TYR A 298 -16.04 -8.31 13.54
C TYR A 298 -16.71 -7.27 14.43
N GLY A 299 -16.97 -6.07 13.91
CA GLY A 299 -17.73 -5.05 14.63
C GLY A 299 -19.14 -5.50 15.01
N PHE A 300 -19.86 -6.17 14.11
CA PHE A 300 -21.23 -6.64 14.38
C PHE A 300 -21.29 -7.95 15.17
N THR A 301 -20.33 -8.85 14.99
CA THR A 301 -20.31 -10.15 15.67
C THR A 301 -19.61 -10.12 17.02
N GLY A 302 -18.77 -9.11 17.28
CA GLY A 302 -17.92 -9.02 18.47
C GLY A 302 -16.66 -9.90 18.40
N ILE A 303 -16.48 -10.69 17.33
CA ILE A 303 -15.28 -11.51 17.13
C ILE A 303 -14.08 -10.59 16.95
N ALA A 304 -12.96 -10.90 17.59
CA ALA A 304 -11.73 -10.11 17.50
C ALA A 304 -11.92 -8.61 17.83
N MET A 305 -12.92 -8.28 18.66
CA MET A 305 -13.07 -6.96 19.28
C MET A 305 -12.47 -7.00 20.69
N ALA A 306 -11.30 -6.40 20.86
CA ALA A 306 -10.58 -6.45 22.11
C ALA A 306 -11.14 -5.44 23.14
N PRO A 307 -11.41 -5.85 24.39
CA PRO A 307 -11.80 -4.91 25.43
C PRO A 307 -10.59 -4.05 25.83
N ARG A 308 -10.86 -2.83 26.29
CA ARG A 308 -9.82 -1.94 26.84
C ARG A 308 -9.34 -2.51 28.18
N VAL A 309 -8.01 -2.68 28.32
CA VAL A 309 -7.37 -3.21 29.53
C VAL A 309 -6.60 -2.13 30.28
N ASN A 310 -5.86 -1.28 29.55
CA ASN A 310 -5.00 -0.24 30.12
C ASN A 310 -5.58 1.15 29.91
N GLU A 311 -5.27 2.08 30.83
CA GLU A 311 -5.58 3.49 30.62
C GLU A 311 -4.74 4.10 29.50
N ASP A 312 -3.42 3.82 29.52
CA ASP A 312 -2.48 4.11 28.46
C ASP A 312 -2.28 2.85 27.59
N GLU A 313 -2.76 2.89 26.35
CA GLU A 313 -2.65 1.80 25.38
C GLU A 313 -1.49 1.98 24.40
N THR A 314 -0.65 3.00 24.62
CA THR A 314 0.59 3.20 23.83
C THR A 314 1.71 2.25 24.27
N VAL A 315 1.59 1.69 25.48
CA VAL A 315 2.48 0.64 26.00
C VAL A 315 2.02 -0.76 25.53
N PRO A 316 2.96 -1.72 25.37
CA PRO A 316 2.60 -3.08 24.96
C PRO A 316 1.68 -3.79 25.96
N GLY A 317 0.80 -4.65 25.45
CA GLY A 317 -0.14 -5.46 26.26
C GLY A 317 -1.57 -4.91 26.28
N SER A 318 -1.86 -3.94 25.41
CA SER A 318 -3.21 -3.45 25.12
C SER A 318 -3.99 -4.41 24.23
#